data_AF-A0A243GVI2-F1
#
_entry.id   AF-A0A243GVI2-F1
#
_cell.length_a   1.000
_cell.length_b   1.000
_cell.length_c   1.000
_cell.angle_alpha   90.00
_cell.angle_beta   90.00
_cell.angle_gamma   90.00
#
_symmetry.space_group_name_H-M   'P 1'
#
loop_
_entity.id
_entity.type
_entity.pdbx_description
1 polymer ?
#
loop_
_entity_poly.entity_id
_entity_poly.type
_entity_poly.pdbx_seq_one_letter_code
_entity_poly.pdbx_strand_id
1 'polypeptide(L)'
;MWFLLDILNLSIYLPFFKPSEDEIIKNINELKKYEWFKEFYRDEKKVYLIAHDLKVRETIGKFKADKFGEKNYQIYYQKKLNKIFKNKM
;
A
#
# COMPACT_ATOMS: atom_id res chain seq x y z
N MET A 1 32.69 -11.88 21.12
CA MET A 1 32.41 -10.46 20.80
C MET A 1 31.08 -10.39 20.06
N TRP A 2 30.05 -9.88 20.73
CA TRP A 2 28.63 -10.15 20.46
C TRP A 2 28.03 -9.20 19.40
N PHE A 3 28.68 -9.04 18.24
CA PHE A 3 28.29 -8.01 17.26
C PHE A 3 27.23 -8.44 16.23
N LEU A 4 26.66 -9.65 16.35
CA LEU A 4 25.63 -10.14 15.41
C LEU A 4 24.19 -10.05 15.94
N LEU A 5 24.01 -9.77 17.23
CA LEU A 5 22.67 -9.67 17.84
C LEU A 5 22.05 -8.27 17.80
N ASP A 6 22.86 -7.22 17.57
CA ASP A 6 22.37 -5.84 17.64
C ASP A 6 21.61 -5.38 16.38
N ILE A 7 21.78 -6.05 15.23
CA ILE A 7 21.14 -5.63 13.97
C ILE A 7 19.72 -6.21 13.82
N LEU A 8 19.42 -7.31 14.52
CA LEU A 8 18.14 -8.02 14.42
C LEU A 8 16.99 -7.34 15.16
N ASN A 9 17.24 -6.30 15.95
CA ASN A 9 16.21 -5.62 16.75
C ASN A 9 15.70 -4.30 16.14
N LEU A 10 16.32 -3.80 15.06
CA LEU A 10 15.94 -2.52 14.44
C LEU A 10 14.72 -2.65 13.50
N SER A 11 14.45 -3.85 12.99
CA SER A 11 13.37 -4.12 12.01
C SER A 11 11.98 -4.19 12.64
N ILE A 12 11.88 -4.19 13.97
CA ILE A 12 10.62 -4.31 14.73
C ILE A 12 10.04 -2.92 15.09
N TYR A 13 10.78 -1.81 14.91
CA TYR A 13 10.47 -0.52 15.55
C TYR A 13 10.30 0.69 14.62
N LEU A 14 9.80 0.52 13.40
CA LEU A 14 9.53 1.67 12.52
C LEU A 14 8.07 1.80 12.07
N PRO A 15 7.14 2.13 13.00
CA PRO A 15 5.79 2.57 12.62
C PRO A 15 5.77 3.95 11.91
N PHE A 16 6.93 4.59 11.73
CA PHE A 16 7.06 5.98 11.28
C PHE A 16 7.61 6.18 9.86
N PHE A 17 8.04 5.14 9.15
CA PHE A 17 8.49 5.34 7.77
C PHE A 17 7.27 5.50 6.86
N LYS A 18 7.03 6.75 6.46
CA LYS A 18 6.23 7.04 5.28
C LYS A 18 6.89 6.32 4.11
N PRO A 19 6.14 5.52 3.34
CA PRO A 19 6.71 4.87 2.17
C PRO A 19 7.23 5.95 1.22
N SER A 20 8.38 5.66 0.61
CA SER A 20 8.95 6.51 -0.44
C SER A 20 8.03 6.57 -1.65
N GLU A 21 8.18 7.61 -2.46
CA GLU A 21 7.42 7.75 -3.71
C GLU A 21 7.69 6.56 -4.66
N ASP A 22 8.93 6.06 -4.71
CA ASP A 22 9.30 4.89 -5.50
C ASP A 22 8.59 3.61 -5.05
N GLU A 23 8.47 3.39 -3.73
CA GLU A 23 7.72 2.26 -3.17
C GLU A 23 6.23 2.36 -3.50
N ILE A 24 5.65 3.56 -3.43
CA ILE A 24 4.25 3.81 -3.79
C ILE A 24 4.04 3.49 -5.28
N ILE A 25 4.88 4.03 -6.17
CA ILE A 25 4.78 3.81 -7.61
C ILE A 25 4.94 2.32 -7.93
N LYS A 26 5.93 1.65 -7.34
CA LYS A 26 6.15 0.21 -7.50
C LYS A 26 4.91 -0.58 -7.09
N ASN A 27 4.34 -0.30 -5.92
CA ASN A 27 3.15 -0.98 -5.45
C ASN A 27 1.93 -0.72 -6.35
N ILE A 28 1.74 0.51 -6.83
CA ILE A 28 0.67 0.83 -7.80
C ILE A 28 0.82 -0.02 -9.07
N ASN A 29 2.04 -0.10 -9.61
CA ASN A 29 2.31 -0.86 -10.84
C ASN A 29 2.06 -2.36 -10.66
N GLU A 30 2.43 -2.93 -9.51
CA GLU A 30 2.13 -4.32 -9.19
C GLU A 30 0.62 -4.54 -8.99
N LEU A 31 -0.06 -3.65 -8.25
CA LEU A 31 -1.48 -3.75 -7.97
C LEU A 31 -2.34 -3.63 -9.24
N LYS A 32 -1.91 -2.86 -10.25
CA LYS A 32 -2.58 -2.75 -11.56
C LYS A 32 -2.73 -4.08 -12.29
N LYS A 33 -1.99 -5.12 -11.91
CA LYS A 33 -2.14 -6.47 -12.48
C LYS A 33 -3.44 -7.17 -12.03
N TYR A 34 -4.02 -6.75 -10.90
CA TYR A 34 -5.21 -7.38 -10.32
C TYR A 34 -6.50 -6.63 -10.68
N GLU A 35 -7.51 -7.37 -11.13
CA GLU A 35 -8.78 -6.81 -11.59
C GLU A 35 -9.43 -5.88 -10.56
N TRP A 36 -9.46 -6.28 -9.28
CA TRP A 36 -10.09 -5.47 -8.22
C TRP A 36 -9.49 -4.06 -8.07
N PHE A 37 -8.21 -3.88 -8.40
CA PHE A 37 -7.55 -2.58 -8.34
C PHE A 37 -7.75 -1.79 -9.63
N LYS A 38 -7.79 -2.47 -10.79
CA LYS A 38 -8.18 -1.85 -12.07
C LYS A 38 -9.58 -1.24 -12.01
N GLU A 39 -10.51 -1.86 -11.30
CA GLU A 39 -11.86 -1.32 -11.08
C GLU A 39 -11.85 0.09 -10.45
N PHE A 40 -10.84 0.45 -9.66
CA PHE A 40 -10.72 1.81 -9.12
C PHE A 40 -10.39 2.85 -10.18
N TYR A 41 -9.83 2.45 -11.32
CA TYR A 41 -9.53 3.36 -12.42
C TYR A 41 -10.73 3.66 -13.32
N ARG A 42 -11.88 3.02 -13.08
CA ARG A 42 -13.15 3.34 -13.77
C ARG A 42 -13.86 4.57 -13.19
N ASP A 43 -13.39 5.07 -12.06
CA ASP A 43 -13.97 6.22 -11.34
C ASP A 43 -12.92 7.32 -11.24
N GLU A 44 -13.14 8.43 -11.94
CA GLU A 44 -12.19 9.54 -12.03
C GLU A 44 -11.83 10.11 -10.65
N LYS A 45 -12.78 10.11 -9.69
CA LYS A 45 -12.50 10.59 -8.33
C LYS A 45 -11.52 9.67 -7.62
N LYS A 46 -11.65 8.35 -7.79
CA LYS A 46 -10.70 7.38 -7.20
C LYS A 46 -9.34 7.47 -7.87
N VAL A 47 -9.29 7.68 -9.19
CA VAL A 47 -8.03 7.94 -9.91
C VAL A 47 -7.33 9.16 -9.34
N TYR A 48 -8.05 10.27 -9.17
CA TYR A 48 -7.51 11.49 -8.57
C TYR A 48 -6.99 11.25 -7.15
N LEU A 49 -7.73 10.53 -6.31
CA LEU A 49 -7.29 10.19 -4.95
C LEU A 49 -6.05 9.28 -4.95
N ILE A 50 -5.96 8.28 -5.84
CA ILE A 50 -4.77 7.43 -5.99
C ILE A 50 -3.57 8.26 -6.43
N ALA A 51 -3.77 9.24 -7.30
CA ALA A 51 -2.70 10.08 -7.82
C ALA A 51 -2.22 11.16 -6.84
N HIS A 52 -3.11 11.73 -6.03
CA HIS A 52 -2.81 12.97 -5.30
C HIS A 52 -3.11 12.94 -3.79
N ASP A 53 -3.99 12.05 -3.30
CA ASP A 53 -4.32 12.04 -1.87
C ASP A 53 -3.22 11.33 -1.06
N LEU A 54 -2.55 12.10 -0.19
CA LEU A 54 -1.44 11.62 0.64
C LEU A 54 -1.80 10.35 1.42
N LYS A 55 -3.00 10.29 2.00
CA LYS A 55 -3.42 9.15 2.84
C LYS A 55 -3.65 7.90 2.00
N VAL A 56 -4.23 8.03 0.81
CA VAL A 56 -4.41 6.92 -0.14
C VAL A 56 -3.05 6.42 -0.60
N ARG A 57 -2.17 7.32 -1.05
CA ARG A 57 -0.83 7.00 -1.55
C ARG A 57 0.03 6.32 -0.49
N GLU A 58 0.11 6.87 0.72
CA GLU A 58 0.83 6.25 1.84
C GLU A 58 0.24 4.89 2.21
N THR A 59 -1.07 4.71 2.10
CA THR A 59 -1.71 3.41 2.35
C THR A 59 -1.25 2.37 1.33
N ILE A 60 -1.20 2.74 0.05
CA ILE A 60 -0.73 1.86 -1.03
C ILE A 60 0.75 1.52 -0.84
N GLY A 61 1.60 2.50 -0.53
CA GLY A 61 3.03 2.25 -0.27
C GLY A 61 3.29 1.34 0.93
N LYS A 62 2.41 1.34 1.94
CA LYS A 62 2.49 0.43 3.10
C LYS A 62 2.05 -1.00 2.82
N PHE A 63 1.52 -1.30 1.64
CA PHE A 63 1.16 -2.68 1.32
C PHE A 63 2.41 -3.52 1.04
N LYS A 64 2.33 -4.79 1.47
CA LYS A 64 3.43 -5.74 1.35
C LYS A 64 3.34 -6.41 -0.02
N ALA A 65 4.26 -6.10 -0.92
CA ALA A 65 4.21 -6.57 -2.30
C ALA A 65 4.30 -8.10 -2.42
N ASP A 66 5.04 -8.76 -1.53
CA ASP A 66 5.12 -10.23 -1.39
C ASP A 66 3.75 -10.86 -1.05
N LYS A 67 2.80 -10.06 -0.54
CA LYS A 67 1.44 -10.50 -0.18
C LYS A 67 0.39 -10.23 -1.26
N PHE A 68 0.74 -9.60 -2.37
CA PHE A 68 -0.24 -9.31 -3.43
C PHE A 68 -0.83 -10.55 -4.09
N GLY A 69 -0.10 -11.66 -4.16
CA GLY A 69 -0.61 -12.93 -4.68
C GLY A 69 -1.61 -13.64 -3.74
N GLU A 70 -1.66 -13.26 -2.45
CA GLU A 70 -2.49 -13.93 -1.47
C GLU A 70 -3.93 -13.38 -1.47
N LYS A 71 -4.91 -14.22 -1.79
CA LYS A 71 -6.34 -13.83 -1.89
C LYS A 71 -6.87 -13.09 -0.66
N ASN A 72 -6.51 -13.55 0.55
CA ASN A 72 -6.96 -12.92 1.80
C ASN A 72 -6.40 -11.50 1.94
N TYR A 73 -5.15 -11.28 1.56
CA TYR A 73 -4.53 -9.96 1.56
C TYR A 73 -5.09 -9.05 0.47
N GLN A 74 -5.39 -9.58 -0.73
CA GLN A 74 -6.08 -8.80 -1.76
C GLN A 74 -7.43 -8.27 -1.25
N ILE A 75 -8.25 -9.12 -0.63
CA ILE A 75 -9.53 -8.72 -0.04
C ILE A 75 -9.32 -7.66 1.05
N TYR A 76 -8.33 -7.86 1.92
CA TYR A 76 -7.99 -6.90 2.97
C TYR A 76 -7.58 -5.54 2.39
N TYR A 77 -6.68 -5.51 1.40
CA TYR A 77 -6.21 -4.28 0.74
C TYR A 77 -7.35 -3.57 0.01
N GLN A 78 -8.18 -4.30 -0.73
CA GLN A 78 -9.35 -3.75 -1.40
C GLN A 78 -10.32 -3.11 -0.39
N LYS A 79 -10.66 -3.82 0.70
CA LYS A 79 -11.53 -3.28 1.76
C LYS A 79 -10.93 -2.03 2.41
N LYS A 80 -9.62 -2.03 2.66
CA LYS A 80 -8.91 -0.91 3.28
C LYS A 80 -8.96 0.33 2.40
N LEU A 81 -8.68 0.20 1.10
CA LEU A 81 -8.78 1.32 0.14
C LEU A 81 -10.21 1.81 -0.03
N ASN A 82 -11.18 0.90 -0.17
CA ASN A 82 -12.60 1.26 -0.25
C ASN A 82 -13.07 2.06 0.97
N LYS A 83 -12.62 1.70 2.17
CA LYS A 83 -12.94 2.47 3.39
C LYS A 83 -12.37 3.89 3.32
N ILE A 84 -11.16 4.06 2.80
CA ILE A 84 -10.55 5.40 2.66
C ILE A 84 -11.30 6.21 1.62
N PHE A 85 -11.63 5.63 0.46
CA PHE A 85 -12.40 6.31 -0.58
C PHE A 85 -13.77 6.75 -0.08
N LYS A 86 -14.50 5.88 0.63
CA LYS A 86 -15.79 6.24 1.24
C LYS A 86 -15.73 7.40 2.23
N ASN A 87 -14.58 7.61 2.88
CA ASN A 87 -14.40 8.72 3.83
C ASN A 87 -13.95 10.03 3.15
N LYS A 88 -13.65 9.99 1.84
CA LYS A 88 -13.12 11.11 1.05
C LYS A 88 -14.12 11.62 0.01
N MET A 89 -15.15 10.85 -0.27
CA MET A 89 -16.25 11.15 -1.19
C MET A 89 -17.50 11.53 -0.39
#